data_AF-A0A661NV04-F1
#
_entry.id   AF-A0A661NV04-F1
#
_cell.length_a   1.000
_cell.length_b   1.000
_cell.length_c   1.000
_cell.angle_alpha   90.00
_cell.angle_beta   90.00
_cell.angle_gamma   90.00
#
_symmetry.space_group_name_H-M   'P 1'
#
loop_
_entity.id
_entity.type
_entity.pdbx_description
1 polymer ?
#
loop_
_entity_poly.entity_id
_entity_poly.type
_entity_poly.pdbx_seq_one_letter_code
_entity_poly.pdbx_strand_id
1 'polypeptide(L)'
;MKKICLATLTMLALGPLPLAACGGDDTVADSGTADTGTGDAGAACVIDGTSNLEGVTITFPDQPCVFTLAEAAAGISIAYQVEVASERPGIIPLPQDAGGCDGPEASGLILLERIGGDGQSYCFCDSGLCADPSRTPVTIAAGNYPGTMGWTGLNWGGPSDTGNPMGEPFPVGTYVVTISTAGEQPAGDGTEPFRVEGTFEITLVE
;
A
#
# COMPACT_ATOMS: atom_id res chain seq x y z
N MET A 1 20.63 -39.20 12.63
CA MET A 1 21.63 -38.42 11.85
C MET A 1 21.35 -38.64 10.37
N LYS A 2 20.61 -37.73 9.72
CA LYS A 2 20.24 -37.82 8.31
C LYS A 2 21.07 -36.81 7.52
N LYS A 3 21.81 -37.32 6.53
CA LYS A 3 22.61 -36.56 5.57
C LYS A 3 21.67 -35.85 4.59
N ILE A 4 21.87 -34.55 4.39
CA ILE A 4 21.25 -33.79 3.30
C ILE A 4 22.37 -33.43 2.33
N CYS A 5 22.18 -33.82 1.07
CA CYS A 5 23.09 -33.55 -0.04
C CYS A 5 23.01 -32.08 -0.46
N LEU A 6 24.18 -31.45 -0.50
CA LEU A 6 24.41 -30.13 -1.06
C LEU A 6 24.46 -30.27 -2.60
N ALA A 7 23.52 -29.67 -3.32
CA ALA A 7 23.58 -29.55 -4.77
C ALA A 7 24.29 -28.24 -5.12
N THR A 8 25.55 -28.37 -5.51
CA THR A 8 26.38 -27.30 -6.06
C THR A 8 25.88 -26.95 -7.46
N LEU A 9 25.38 -25.74 -7.67
CA LEU A 9 25.03 -25.22 -9.00
C LEU A 9 26.22 -24.44 -9.54
N THR A 10 26.91 -25.01 -10.53
CA THR A 10 28.09 -24.44 -11.19
C THR A 10 27.76 -23.99 -12.61
N MET A 11 28.01 -22.70 -12.85
CA MET A 11 28.36 -21.98 -14.10
C MET A 11 27.54 -22.17 -15.39
N LEU A 12 27.22 -21.02 -16.00
CA LEU A 12 27.54 -20.78 -17.41
C LEU A 12 27.95 -19.32 -17.61
N ALA A 13 29.20 -19.14 -18.03
CA ALA A 13 29.81 -17.87 -18.42
C ALA A 13 29.34 -17.48 -19.83
N LEU A 14 28.89 -16.24 -19.99
CA LEU A 14 28.74 -15.56 -21.29
C LEU A 14 29.76 -14.42 -21.33
N GLY A 15 30.54 -14.39 -22.41
CA GLY A 15 31.84 -13.72 -22.50
C GLY A 15 31.81 -12.21 -22.78
N PRO A 16 33.01 -11.61 -22.94
CA PRO A 16 33.20 -10.18 -23.14
C PRO A 16 32.90 -9.74 -24.57
N LEU A 17 32.21 -8.61 -24.72
CA LEU A 17 32.02 -7.89 -25.99
C LEU A 17 33.00 -6.69 -26.07
N PRO A 18 33.36 -6.25 -27.31
CA PRO A 18 34.63 -5.60 -27.61
C PRO A 18 34.70 -4.09 -27.33
N LEU A 19 35.91 -3.64 -27.01
CA LEU A 19 36.39 -2.25 -27.08
C LEU A 19 36.73 -1.86 -28.55
N ALA A 20 36.16 -0.75 -29.02
CA ALA A 20 36.63 0.14 -30.10
C ALA A 20 35.58 1.28 -30.26
N ALA A 21 35.85 2.55 -30.53
CA ALA A 21 37.05 3.31 -30.82
C ALA A 21 36.77 4.81 -30.57
N CYS A 22 37.86 5.57 -30.60
CA CYS A 22 38.03 7.01 -30.47
C CYS A 22 37.55 7.85 -31.68
N GLY A 23 37.21 9.12 -31.41
CA GLY A 23 37.40 10.25 -32.33
C GLY A 23 36.13 11.04 -32.70
N GLY A 24 36.15 12.36 -32.46
CA GLY A 24 35.17 13.30 -33.02
C GLY A 24 35.00 14.58 -32.19
N ASP A 25 35.86 15.56 -32.47
CA ASP A 25 35.81 16.96 -32.05
C ASP A 25 34.67 17.70 -32.77
N ASP A 26 33.92 18.56 -32.07
CA ASP A 26 33.40 19.83 -32.61
C ASP A 26 32.64 20.60 -31.53
N THR A 27 33.32 21.63 -31.03
CA THR A 27 32.76 22.69 -30.19
C THR A 27 31.80 23.56 -30.99
N VAL A 28 30.52 23.57 -30.61
CA VAL A 28 29.61 24.68 -30.90
C VAL A 28 29.06 25.19 -29.58
N ALA A 29 29.59 26.33 -29.15
CA ALA A 29 29.08 27.09 -28.02
C ALA A 29 27.76 27.76 -28.44
N ASP A 30 26.64 27.13 -28.10
CA ASP A 30 25.34 27.79 -28.13
C ASP A 30 25.09 28.46 -26.77
N SER A 31 25.02 29.79 -26.78
CA SER A 31 24.66 30.60 -25.61
C SER A 31 23.14 30.59 -25.46
N GLY A 32 22.61 29.41 -25.13
CA GLY A 32 21.21 29.23 -24.76
C GLY A 32 20.94 29.96 -23.45
N THR A 33 20.13 31.01 -23.53
CA THR A 33 19.58 31.70 -22.37
C THR A 33 18.89 30.67 -21.49
N ALA A 34 19.39 30.47 -20.27
CA ALA A 34 18.78 29.62 -19.28
C ALA A 34 17.41 30.20 -18.91
N ASP A 35 16.39 29.75 -19.62
CA ASP A 35 15.02 29.81 -19.15
C ASP A 35 14.98 29.00 -17.86
N THR A 36 14.94 29.71 -16.74
CA THR A 36 14.64 29.13 -15.44
C THR A 36 13.15 28.85 -15.45
N GLY A 37 12.78 27.85 -16.26
CA GLY A 37 11.46 27.28 -16.28
C GLY A 37 11.07 27.08 -14.83
N THR A 38 10.05 27.81 -14.42
CA THR A 38 9.38 27.61 -13.15
C THR A 38 8.76 26.24 -13.29
N GLY A 39 9.55 25.21 -13.00
CA GLY A 39 9.12 23.83 -12.99
C GLY A 39 7.92 23.80 -12.09
N ASP A 40 6.78 23.50 -12.70
CA ASP A 40 5.54 23.21 -12.02
C ASP A 40 5.87 22.07 -11.04
N ALA A 41 6.22 22.44 -9.82
CA ALA A 41 6.42 21.51 -8.74
C ALA A 41 5.02 20.95 -8.50
N GLY A 42 4.73 19.83 -9.19
CA GLY A 42 3.43 19.18 -9.16
C GLY A 42 2.93 19.16 -7.73
N ALA A 43 1.67 19.55 -7.55
CA ALA A 43 1.07 19.72 -6.24
C ALA A 43 1.41 18.51 -5.36
N ALA A 44 1.96 18.79 -4.17
CA ALA A 44 2.30 17.74 -3.22
C ALA A 44 1.05 16.92 -2.89
N CYS A 45 1.19 15.61 -2.83
CA CYS A 45 0.09 14.71 -2.52
C CYS A 45 -0.47 15.01 -1.12
N VAL A 46 -1.80 14.99 -1.00
CA VAL A 46 -2.47 15.19 0.29
C VAL A 46 -2.44 13.88 1.06
N ILE A 47 -1.71 13.87 2.17
CA ILE A 47 -1.60 12.75 3.10
C ILE A 47 -2.10 13.23 4.47
N ASP A 48 -2.92 12.41 5.13
CA ASP A 48 -3.38 12.64 6.50
C ASP A 48 -3.46 11.31 7.25
N GLY A 49 -3.63 11.35 8.57
CA GLY A 49 -3.78 10.16 9.38
C GLY A 49 -4.17 10.44 10.82
N THR A 50 -4.84 9.48 11.43
CA THR A 50 -5.24 9.52 12.85
C THR A 50 -4.92 8.20 13.54
N SER A 51 -4.59 8.28 14.82
CA SER A 51 -4.34 7.10 15.65
C SER A 51 -4.69 7.38 17.09
N ASN A 52 -5.41 6.45 17.72
CA ASN A 52 -5.53 6.39 19.18
C ASN A 52 -4.83 5.15 19.78
N LEU A 53 -4.06 4.41 18.97
CA LEU A 53 -3.18 3.35 19.43
C LEU A 53 -1.77 3.93 19.54
N GLU A 54 -1.34 4.19 20.78
CA GLU A 54 -0.06 4.87 21.02
C GLU A 54 1.11 4.13 20.36
N GLY A 55 1.93 4.90 19.63
CA GLY A 55 3.10 4.40 18.92
C GLY A 55 2.79 3.65 17.63
N VAL A 56 1.54 3.67 17.14
CA VAL A 56 1.18 3.05 15.86
C VAL A 56 0.64 4.10 14.89
N THR A 57 1.20 4.15 13.69
CA THR A 57 0.79 5.06 12.62
C THR A 57 0.74 4.34 11.28
N ILE A 58 -0.03 4.89 10.34
CA ILE A 58 -0.04 4.47 8.94
C ILE A 58 0.37 5.69 8.12
N THR A 59 1.42 5.54 7.32
CA THR A 59 1.97 6.61 6.49
C THR A 59 2.05 6.17 5.03
N PHE A 60 2.17 7.14 4.14
CA PHE A 60 2.38 6.92 2.71
C PHE A 60 3.74 7.51 2.35
N PRO A 61 4.67 6.73 1.78
CA PRO A 61 5.93 7.27 1.29
C PRO A 61 5.69 8.19 0.08
N ASP A 62 6.69 9.01 -0.26
CA ASP A 62 6.68 9.84 -1.46
C ASP A 62 6.40 8.97 -2.70
N GLN A 63 5.28 9.21 -3.36
CA GLN A 63 4.80 8.45 -4.51
C GLN A 63 3.86 9.31 -5.38
N PRO A 64 3.60 8.92 -6.65
CA PRO A 64 2.62 9.61 -7.47
C PRO A 64 1.21 9.57 -6.85
N CYS A 65 0.49 10.70 -6.92
CA CYS A 65 -0.93 10.81 -6.56
C CYS A 65 -1.80 11.29 -7.73
N VAL A 66 -1.24 11.39 -8.93
CA VAL A 66 -1.98 11.71 -10.14
C VAL A 66 -1.75 10.58 -11.11
N PHE A 67 -2.83 9.96 -11.58
CA PHE A 67 -2.81 8.84 -12.50
C PHE A 67 -3.80 9.09 -13.64
N THR A 68 -3.46 8.67 -14.84
CA THR A 68 -4.42 8.62 -15.96
C THR A 68 -5.41 7.47 -15.75
N LEU A 69 -6.58 7.56 -16.39
CA LEU A 69 -7.53 6.45 -16.44
C LEU A 69 -6.90 5.18 -17.04
N ALA A 70 -6.00 5.35 -18.01
CA ALA A 70 -5.27 4.24 -18.63
C ALA A 70 -4.30 3.56 -17.64
N GLU A 71 -3.59 4.33 -16.82
CA GLU A 71 -2.71 3.79 -15.76
C GLU A 71 -3.53 3.06 -14.70
N ALA A 72 -4.64 3.64 -14.24
CA ALA A 72 -5.55 3.00 -13.30
C ALA A 72 -6.06 1.66 -13.86
N ALA A 73 -6.54 1.66 -15.11
CA ALA A 73 -7.02 0.45 -15.80
C ALA A 73 -5.93 -0.62 -16.01
N ALA A 74 -4.66 -0.22 -16.14
CA ALA A 74 -3.53 -1.12 -16.22
C ALA A 74 -3.15 -1.76 -14.86
N GLY A 75 -3.66 -1.20 -13.76
CA GLY A 75 -3.33 -1.60 -12.39
C GLY A 75 -2.24 -0.71 -11.81
N ILE A 76 -2.61 0.10 -10.82
CA ILE A 76 -1.66 0.87 -10.01
C ILE A 76 -1.39 0.19 -8.67
N SER A 77 -0.24 0.51 -8.09
CA SER A 77 0.22 0.04 -6.78
C SER A 77 0.43 1.25 -5.89
N ILE A 78 -0.28 1.29 -4.76
CA ILE A 78 -0.20 2.38 -3.79
C ILE A 78 0.53 1.84 -2.56
N ALA A 79 1.72 2.35 -2.31
CA ALA A 79 2.55 1.95 -1.20
C ALA A 79 2.08 2.63 0.09
N TYR A 80 2.14 1.91 1.20
CA TYR A 80 1.96 2.46 2.54
C TYR A 80 2.92 1.77 3.52
N GLN A 81 3.03 2.33 4.71
CA GLN A 81 3.84 1.79 5.78
C GLN A 81 3.07 1.85 7.10
N VAL A 82 3.00 0.71 7.78
CA VAL A 82 2.61 0.67 9.19
C VAL A 82 3.87 0.81 10.02
N GLU A 83 3.95 1.85 10.84
CA GLU A 83 5.03 2.04 11.80
C GLU A 83 4.51 1.68 13.20
N VAL A 84 5.26 0.82 13.89
CA VAL A 84 5.07 0.49 15.30
C VAL A 84 6.32 0.91 16.04
N ALA A 85 6.27 2.07 16.69
CA ALA A 85 7.41 2.70 17.35
C ALA A 85 7.96 1.88 18.52
N SER A 86 7.09 1.13 19.21
CA SER A 86 7.45 0.26 20.32
C SER A 86 6.51 -0.95 20.38
N GLU A 87 7.02 -2.08 20.85
CA GLU A 87 6.22 -3.30 21.06
C GLU A 87 4.96 -3.01 21.89
N ARG A 88 3.82 -3.55 21.48
CA ARG A 88 2.54 -3.41 22.19
C ARG A 88 1.97 -4.78 22.55
N PRO A 89 2.03 -5.21 23.82
CA PRO A 89 1.38 -6.44 24.26
C PRO A 89 -0.13 -6.25 24.42
N GLY A 90 -0.88 -7.34 24.30
CA GLY A 90 -2.30 -7.39 24.65
C GLY A 90 -3.25 -6.79 23.61
N ILE A 91 -2.80 -6.59 22.38
CA ILE A 91 -3.62 -6.06 21.29
C ILE A 91 -4.53 -7.16 20.77
N ILE A 92 -5.81 -6.85 20.57
CA ILE A 92 -6.78 -7.74 19.93
C ILE A 92 -7.17 -7.07 18.61
N PRO A 93 -6.49 -7.35 17.49
CA PRO A 93 -6.90 -6.82 16.20
C PRO A 93 -8.22 -7.45 15.77
N LEU A 94 -9.10 -6.66 15.16
CA LEU A 94 -10.40 -7.13 14.68
C LEU A 94 -10.53 -6.84 13.18
N PRO A 95 -11.13 -7.76 12.41
CA PRO A 95 -11.43 -7.50 11.01
C PRO A 95 -12.44 -6.36 10.88
N GLN A 96 -12.33 -5.64 9.77
CA GLN A 96 -13.20 -4.50 9.44
C GLN A 96 -14.03 -4.76 8.17
N ASP A 97 -13.76 -5.86 7.47
CA ASP A 97 -14.58 -6.34 6.36
C ASP A 97 -15.92 -6.90 6.86
N ALA A 98 -16.87 -7.05 5.93
CA ALA A 98 -18.23 -7.46 6.29
C ALA A 98 -18.32 -8.93 6.72
N GLY A 99 -17.44 -9.78 6.22
CA GLY A 99 -17.39 -11.21 6.51
C GLY A 99 -16.56 -11.57 7.74
N GLY A 100 -15.72 -10.65 8.23
CA GLY A 100 -14.75 -10.92 9.28
C GLY A 100 -13.64 -11.85 8.82
N CYS A 101 -13.33 -11.84 7.52
CA CYS A 101 -12.42 -12.78 6.89
C CYS A 101 -10.96 -12.33 6.92
N ASP A 102 -10.73 -11.04 7.10
CA ASP A 102 -9.37 -10.52 7.08
C ASP A 102 -8.56 -11.06 8.27
N GLY A 103 -7.31 -11.41 7.98
CA GLY A 103 -6.36 -11.98 8.93
C GLY A 103 -5.23 -11.00 9.29
N PRO A 104 -4.51 -11.22 10.40
CA PRO A 104 -3.38 -10.39 10.75
C PRO A 104 -2.27 -10.48 9.69
N GLU A 105 -1.66 -9.33 9.38
CA GLU A 105 -0.52 -9.23 8.47
C GLU A 105 0.82 -9.27 9.23
N ALA A 106 1.92 -8.89 8.56
CA ALA A 106 3.27 -8.90 9.11
C ALA A 106 3.42 -8.03 10.38
N SER A 107 2.64 -6.96 10.51
CA SER A 107 2.59 -6.11 11.72
C SER A 107 1.86 -6.76 12.90
N GLY A 108 1.11 -7.85 12.66
CA GLY A 108 0.19 -8.44 13.61
C GLY A 108 -1.16 -7.71 13.71
N LEU A 109 -1.37 -6.65 12.92
CA LEU A 109 -2.65 -5.95 12.78
C LEU A 109 -3.44 -6.49 11.59
N ILE A 110 -4.77 -6.33 11.63
CA ILE A 110 -5.66 -6.63 10.50
C ILE A 110 -5.95 -5.30 9.79
N LEU A 111 -5.48 -5.17 8.55
CA LEU A 111 -5.64 -3.97 7.73
C LEU A 111 -6.87 -4.07 6.83
N LEU A 112 -7.51 -2.94 6.58
CA LEU A 112 -8.54 -2.78 5.56
C LEU A 112 -8.14 -1.68 4.59
N GLU A 113 -8.12 -2.02 3.31
CA GLU A 113 -7.73 -1.14 2.21
C GLU A 113 -8.96 -0.73 1.39
N ARG A 114 -9.16 0.57 1.22
CA ARG A 114 -10.33 1.13 0.52
C ARG A 114 -9.96 2.32 -0.34
N ILE A 115 -10.72 2.52 -1.41
CA ILE A 115 -10.74 3.75 -2.20
C ILE A 115 -12.19 4.23 -2.28
N GLY A 116 -12.41 5.51 -2.08
CA GLY A 116 -13.75 6.10 -2.20
C GLY A 116 -13.74 7.58 -2.53
N GLY A 117 -14.84 8.04 -3.13
CA GLY A 117 -15.05 9.43 -3.55
C GLY A 117 -16.06 9.48 -4.70
N ASP A 118 -16.82 10.57 -4.82
CA ASP A 118 -17.77 10.81 -5.92
C ASP A 118 -18.72 9.63 -6.24
N GLY A 119 -19.21 8.95 -5.19
CA GLY A 119 -20.11 7.80 -5.32
C GLY A 119 -19.44 6.51 -5.81
N GLN A 120 -18.12 6.51 -6.03
CA GLN A 120 -17.33 5.34 -6.34
C GLN A 120 -16.81 4.68 -5.07
N SER A 121 -16.62 3.36 -5.12
CA SER A 121 -15.95 2.64 -4.04
C SER A 121 -15.24 1.38 -4.56
N TYR A 122 -14.04 1.20 -4.04
CA TYR A 122 -13.29 -0.04 -4.11
C TYR A 122 -12.93 -0.47 -2.69
N CYS A 123 -13.12 -1.75 -2.39
CA CYS A 123 -12.67 -2.36 -1.15
C CYS A 123 -12.31 -3.81 -1.40
N PHE A 124 -11.20 -4.27 -0.82
CA PHE A 124 -10.95 -5.72 -0.66
C PHE A 124 -11.74 -6.28 0.51
N CYS A 125 -13.06 -6.02 0.51
CA CYS A 125 -13.97 -6.46 1.54
C CYS A 125 -14.41 -7.88 1.18
N ASP A 126 -14.03 -8.86 1.98
CA ASP A 126 -14.75 -10.12 1.96
C ASP A 126 -16.11 -9.94 2.66
N SER A 127 -17.09 -10.70 2.20
CA SER A 127 -18.40 -10.85 2.84
C SER A 127 -18.78 -12.32 3.01
N GLY A 128 -17.81 -13.22 2.83
CA GLY A 128 -17.94 -14.65 3.10
C GLY A 128 -18.27 -14.95 4.56
N LEU A 129 -18.76 -16.17 4.81
CA LEU A 129 -19.03 -16.67 6.16
C LEU A 129 -17.74 -17.21 6.80
N CYS A 130 -16.86 -16.30 7.20
CA CYS A 130 -15.62 -16.66 7.88
C CYS A 130 -15.87 -17.07 9.34
N ALA A 131 -14.91 -17.79 9.91
CA ALA A 131 -14.95 -18.15 11.33
C ALA A 131 -14.90 -16.88 12.19
N ASP A 132 -15.48 -16.95 13.39
CA ASP A 132 -15.40 -15.84 14.33
C ASP A 132 -13.94 -15.39 14.51
N PRO A 133 -13.66 -14.07 14.46
CA PRO A 133 -12.30 -13.58 14.58
C PRO A 133 -11.72 -13.94 15.95
N SER A 134 -10.44 -14.28 15.95
CA SER A 134 -9.71 -14.54 17.19
C SER A 134 -9.79 -13.33 18.12
N ARG A 135 -10.22 -13.57 19.36
CA ARG A 135 -10.16 -12.58 20.45
C ARG A 135 -8.93 -12.77 21.35
N THR A 136 -7.98 -13.59 20.92
CA THR A 136 -6.75 -13.86 21.67
C THR A 136 -5.84 -12.64 21.60
N PRO A 137 -5.45 -12.02 22.73
CA PRO A 137 -4.52 -10.92 22.71
C PRO A 137 -3.16 -11.35 22.15
N VAL A 138 -2.58 -10.50 21.31
CA VAL A 138 -1.25 -10.69 20.71
C VAL A 138 -0.32 -9.56 21.12
N THR A 139 0.98 -9.81 20.95
CA THR A 139 1.99 -8.77 21.01
C THR A 139 2.33 -8.34 19.59
N ILE A 140 2.10 -7.08 19.25
CA ILE A 140 2.60 -6.51 17.99
C ILE A 140 4.01 -5.99 18.22
N ALA A 141 4.95 -6.43 17.38
CA ALA A 141 6.36 -6.07 17.53
C ALA A 141 6.62 -4.63 17.04
N ALA A 142 7.67 -4.00 17.56
CA ALA A 142 8.16 -2.76 17.00
C ALA A 142 8.75 -3.00 15.61
N GLY A 143 8.51 -2.08 14.67
CA GLY A 143 9.03 -2.21 13.32
C GLY A 143 8.34 -1.32 12.31
N ASN A 144 8.85 -1.41 11.08
CA ASN A 144 8.30 -0.78 9.89
C ASN A 144 7.81 -1.88 8.95
N TYR A 145 6.52 -1.89 8.67
CA TYR A 145 5.86 -2.93 7.88
C TYR A 145 5.35 -2.31 6.58
N PRO A 146 6.09 -2.44 5.47
CA PRO A 146 5.64 -1.94 4.19
C PRO A 146 4.48 -2.80 3.67
N GLY A 147 3.48 -2.15 3.09
CA GLY A 147 2.37 -2.78 2.39
C GLY A 147 2.10 -2.09 1.06
N THR A 148 1.32 -2.77 0.21
CA THR A 148 0.97 -2.27 -1.13
C THR A 148 -0.47 -2.66 -1.45
N MET A 149 -1.29 -1.66 -1.75
CA MET A 149 -2.63 -1.84 -2.27
C MET A 149 -2.58 -1.86 -3.80
N GLY A 150 -3.06 -2.95 -4.41
CA GLY A 150 -3.27 -3.04 -5.86
C GLY A 150 -4.68 -2.60 -6.24
N TRP A 151 -4.81 -1.77 -7.28
CA TRP A 151 -6.11 -1.31 -7.77
C TRP A 151 -6.13 -1.12 -9.28
N THR A 152 -7.17 -1.66 -9.93
CA THR A 152 -7.35 -1.69 -11.39
C THR A 152 -8.25 -0.58 -11.93
N GLY A 153 -8.49 0.48 -11.14
CA GLY A 153 -9.36 1.57 -11.57
C GLY A 153 -10.86 1.25 -11.53
N LEU A 154 -11.26 0.06 -11.07
CA LEU A 154 -12.65 -0.40 -11.10
C LEU A 154 -13.33 -0.31 -9.74
N ASN A 155 -14.66 -0.13 -9.75
CA ASN A 155 -15.49 -0.30 -8.57
C ASN A 155 -15.53 -1.77 -8.15
N TRP A 156 -15.45 -2.02 -6.84
CA TRP A 156 -15.62 -3.36 -6.30
C TRP A 156 -15.94 -3.32 -4.81
N GLY A 157 -16.93 -4.09 -4.38
CA GLY A 157 -17.34 -4.18 -2.98
C GLY A 157 -17.30 -5.60 -2.41
N GLY A 158 -16.75 -6.55 -3.17
CA GLY A 158 -16.73 -7.96 -2.80
C GLY A 158 -18.06 -8.70 -2.95
N PRO A 159 -18.12 -9.96 -2.43
CA PRO A 159 -16.97 -10.73 -1.96
C PRO A 159 -16.19 -11.35 -3.12
N SER A 160 -14.94 -11.72 -2.84
CA SER A 160 -14.01 -12.32 -3.81
C SER A 160 -14.39 -13.75 -4.24
N ASP A 161 -15.18 -14.45 -3.43
CA ASP A 161 -15.50 -15.88 -3.56
C ASP A 161 -16.78 -16.18 -4.37
N THR A 162 -17.62 -15.18 -4.62
CA THR A 162 -18.88 -15.33 -5.38
C THR A 162 -18.71 -15.22 -6.89
N GLY A 163 -17.50 -14.89 -7.37
CA GLY A 163 -17.26 -14.62 -8.78
C GLY A 163 -17.97 -13.36 -9.28
N ASN A 164 -18.35 -12.46 -8.37
CA ASN A 164 -18.93 -11.16 -8.73
C ASN A 164 -17.94 -10.38 -9.60
N PRO A 165 -18.37 -9.93 -10.80
CA PRO A 165 -17.51 -9.11 -11.63
C PRO A 165 -17.22 -7.78 -10.94
N MET A 166 -16.06 -7.21 -11.22
CA MET A 166 -15.80 -5.81 -10.91
C MET A 166 -16.80 -4.92 -11.66
N GLY A 167 -17.16 -3.80 -11.04
CA GLY A 167 -18.08 -2.82 -11.59
C GLY A 167 -17.42 -1.91 -12.62
N GLU A 168 -18.09 -0.79 -12.90
CA GLU A 168 -17.60 0.22 -13.83
C GLU A 168 -16.27 0.84 -13.39
N PRO A 169 -15.46 1.36 -14.33
CA PRO A 169 -14.30 2.17 -14.00
C PRO A 169 -14.66 3.43 -13.21
N PHE A 170 -13.75 3.87 -12.34
CA PHE A 170 -13.81 5.19 -11.74
C PHE A 170 -13.64 6.23 -12.86
N PRO A 171 -14.44 7.32 -12.86
CA PRO A 171 -14.25 8.43 -13.78
C PRO A 171 -13.04 9.29 -13.37
N VAL A 172 -12.76 10.33 -14.15
CA VAL A 172 -11.88 11.43 -13.74
C VAL A 172 -12.42 12.07 -12.46
N GLY A 173 -11.55 12.35 -11.50
CA GLY A 173 -11.96 12.87 -10.20
C GLY A 173 -10.88 12.70 -9.14
N THR A 174 -11.22 13.10 -7.92
CA THR A 174 -10.33 13.00 -6.76
C THR A 174 -10.91 11.99 -5.78
N TYR A 175 -10.08 11.04 -5.36
CA TYR A 175 -10.47 9.91 -4.52
C TYR A 175 -9.55 9.80 -3.32
N VAL A 176 -10.07 9.24 -2.24
CA VAL A 176 -9.31 9.01 -1.02
C VAL A 176 -9.04 7.53 -0.91
N VAL A 177 -7.75 7.18 -0.88
CA VAL A 177 -7.27 5.87 -0.44
C VAL A 177 -7.26 5.89 1.08
N THR A 178 -7.81 4.86 1.71
CA THR A 178 -7.84 4.70 3.16
C THR A 178 -7.26 3.33 3.51
N ILE A 179 -6.19 3.34 4.32
CA ILE A 179 -5.64 2.15 4.95
C ILE A 179 -5.94 2.29 6.44
N SER A 180 -6.63 1.30 7.01
CA SER A 180 -7.09 1.40 8.39
C SER A 180 -6.95 0.08 9.14
N THR A 181 -6.81 0.16 10.46
CA THR A 181 -6.92 -0.99 11.36
C THR A 181 -7.74 -0.61 12.60
N ALA A 182 -8.43 -1.58 13.17
CA ALA A 182 -9.21 -1.41 14.38
C ALA A 182 -9.15 -2.66 15.26
N GLY A 183 -9.49 -2.49 16.52
CA GLY A 183 -9.50 -3.59 17.48
C GLY A 183 -9.65 -3.10 18.91
N GLU A 184 -9.10 -3.86 19.85
CA GLU A 184 -9.08 -3.52 21.27
C GLU A 184 -7.66 -3.49 21.81
N GLN A 185 -7.38 -2.59 22.75
CA GLN A 185 -6.11 -2.45 23.47
C GLN A 185 -6.33 -2.52 24.99
N PRO A 186 -5.32 -2.89 25.78
CA PRO A 186 -5.45 -2.94 27.24
C PRO A 186 -5.74 -1.56 27.85
N ALA A 187 -6.73 -1.49 28.75
CA ALA A 187 -7.09 -0.29 29.49
C ALA A 187 -7.54 -0.64 30.91
N GLY A 188 -6.69 -0.35 31.90
CA GLY A 188 -6.95 -0.70 33.31
C GLY A 188 -7.14 -2.21 33.49
N ASP A 189 -8.30 -2.61 34.02
CA ASP A 189 -8.69 -4.02 34.23
C ASP A 189 -9.39 -4.64 33.01
N GLY A 190 -9.49 -3.93 31.89
CA GLY A 190 -10.20 -4.37 30.69
C GLY A 190 -9.54 -3.96 29.39
N THR A 191 -10.36 -3.76 28.36
CA THR A 191 -9.93 -3.30 27.04
C THR A 191 -10.71 -2.07 26.61
N GLU A 192 -10.12 -1.28 25.71
CA GLU A 192 -10.78 -0.16 25.03
C GLU A 192 -10.56 -0.24 23.52
N PRO A 193 -11.46 0.32 22.70
CA PRO A 193 -11.32 0.26 21.25
C PRO A 193 -10.15 1.12 20.76
N PHE A 194 -9.42 0.63 19.76
CA PHE A 194 -8.49 1.44 18.99
C PHE A 194 -8.89 1.53 17.51
N ARG A 195 -8.40 2.59 16.87
CA ARG A 195 -8.43 2.81 15.43
C ARG A 195 -7.17 3.55 15.00
N VAL A 196 -6.55 3.06 13.93
CA VAL A 196 -5.46 3.72 13.22
C VAL A 196 -5.88 3.85 11.76
N GLU A 197 -5.71 5.03 11.19
CA GLU A 197 -6.07 5.33 9.80
C GLU A 197 -4.99 6.20 9.17
N GLY A 198 -4.60 5.86 7.95
CA GLY A 198 -3.88 6.74 7.04
C GLY A 198 -4.73 6.97 5.79
N THR A 199 -4.73 8.20 5.29
CA THR A 199 -5.38 8.58 4.04
C THR A 199 -4.40 9.18 3.04
N PHE A 200 -4.60 8.85 1.76
CA PHE A 200 -3.83 9.37 0.64
C PHE A 200 -4.78 9.76 -0.49
N GLU A 201 -4.75 11.03 -0.88
CA GLU A 201 -5.56 11.52 -1.99
C GLU A 201 -4.91 11.16 -3.32
N ILE A 202 -5.70 10.60 -4.23
CA ILE A 202 -5.33 10.36 -5.63
C ILE A 202 -6.26 11.14 -6.56
N THR A 203 -5.74 11.60 -7.68
CA THR A 203 -6.51 12.23 -8.75
C THR A 203 -6.39 11.41 -10.01
N LEU A 204 -7.54 11.04 -10.59
CA LEU A 204 -7.62 10.45 -11.92
C LEU A 204 -7.81 11.54 -12.96
N VAL A 205 -7.00 11.50 -14.01
CA VAL A 205 -7.06 12.37 -15.19
C VAL A 205 -7.24 11.52 -16.45
N GLU A 206 -7.54 12.15 -17.60
CA GLU A 206 -7.66 11.45 -18.89
C GLU A 206 -6.37 10.73 -19.32
#